data_AF-A0A9P7S239-F1
#
_entry.id   AF-A0A9P7S239-F1
#
_cell.length_a   1.000
_cell.length_b   1.000
_cell.length_c   1.000
_cell.angle_alpha   90.00
_cell.angle_beta   90.00
_cell.angle_gamma   90.00
#
_symmetry.space_group_name_H-M   'P 1'
#
loop_
_entity.id
_entity.type
_entity.pdbx_description
1 polymer ?
#
loop_
_entity_poly.entity_id
_entity_poly.type
_entity_poly.pdbx_seq_one_letter_code
_entity_poly.pdbx_strand_id
1 'polypeptide(L)'
;MPRREPALTLLLLVLYYLTERCIKFFLRRRSISFFDYLYASHKLPVFTGIAMGALITAFITPSCMRAAFGLSSANIDTEICFTGRAILWVAELNRLDLYELYVVHHLGSLVALFSTVLLDWPYRPLLIILASLISEIPGDFLWLLSAHRDYRVLIRSSTRSDDAKGKVWNFHTLMIGLNLLQYTFIRFPAMGYAFWVLNRGQGTKARMDKREYLIACAMLIAHAAFCIGYVVRQYRALQKRLLVPGVTEKQRHNSKKHLKDTHSTSTWSVNTTHHPYHIRINAFGTQWFFTIYGIFMGLGLAVLTAAVTVLYPSLEAESIALVIIFAVLGARLFSLIFEDGLKQFFHSPLSTLLRPGFWLHGGIAGATLASIYLAYMDAISDIAIFGGSLAVGLPLFEFFSRIGCHCYGCCYGRPFTSGGSSSTPSTFWYFFPPVVYSHPSDSALSRSQPTWVGLPLIPIQIASAAAFFSLFIFLAVPLITVLKLSVPVAGCIVLIGHSLLRLITERYRSDYRGEGMKGTRFTTTGLMTLLQLAIGVSSLVWMVNTWEIVTTTTNLRFGKPSIKLTGFSFGLGAMVYGIHKGRIGRWL
;
A
#
# COMPACT_ATOMS: atom_id res chain seq x y z
N MET A 1 10.81 0.98 27.21
CA MET A 1 11.69 -0.03 26.57
C MET A 1 13.15 0.36 26.73
N PRO A 2 14.12 -0.57 26.81
CA PRO A 2 15.52 -0.22 26.60
C PRO A 2 15.66 0.36 25.19
N ARG A 3 16.33 1.50 25.06
CA ARG A 3 16.65 2.16 23.78
C ARG A 3 17.28 1.13 22.85
N ARG A 4 16.57 0.72 21.80
CA ARG A 4 17.10 -0.26 20.84
C ARG A 4 18.09 0.41 19.89
N GLU A 5 19.20 -0.26 19.68
CA GLU A 5 20.13 0.07 18.59
C GLU A 5 19.57 -0.50 17.28
N PRO A 6 19.15 0.34 16.31
CA PRO A 6 18.68 -0.12 15.00
C PRO A 6 19.71 -0.98 14.26
N ALA A 7 20.98 -0.89 14.64
CA ALA A 7 22.09 -1.71 14.13
C ALA A 7 21.88 -3.22 14.35
N LEU A 8 21.38 -3.66 15.52
CA LEU A 8 21.21 -5.09 15.81
C LEU A 8 20.09 -5.71 14.97
N THR A 9 18.97 -5.00 14.79
CA THR A 9 17.87 -5.46 13.93
C THR A 9 18.30 -5.54 12.47
N LEU A 10 19.09 -4.56 12.00
CA LEU A 10 19.67 -4.57 10.65
C LEU A 10 20.62 -5.76 10.46
N LEU A 11 21.50 -6.02 11.42
CA LEU A 11 22.43 -7.15 11.40
C LEU A 11 21.69 -8.49 11.32
N LEU A 12 20.63 -8.67 12.11
CA LEU A 12 19.84 -9.89 12.10
C LEU A 12 19.03 -10.07 10.81
N LEU A 13 18.56 -8.98 10.19
CA LEU A 13 17.96 -9.01 8.84
C LEU A 13 18.99 -9.41 7.77
N VAL A 14 20.22 -8.90 7.85
CA VAL A 14 21.32 -9.31 6.96
C VAL A 14 21.61 -10.81 7.13
N LEU A 15 21.70 -11.29 8.37
CA LEU A 15 21.91 -12.71 8.68
C LEU A 15 20.75 -13.58 8.16
N TYR A 16 19.50 -13.11 8.26
CA TYR A 16 18.35 -13.77 7.65
C TYR A 16 18.55 -13.96 6.14
N TYR A 17 18.86 -12.89 5.42
CA TYR A 17 19.01 -12.95 3.96
C TYR A 17 20.23 -13.76 3.51
N LEU A 18 21.32 -13.74 4.28
CA LEU A 18 22.48 -14.61 4.04
C LEU A 18 22.10 -16.09 4.23
N THR A 19 21.38 -16.42 5.30
CA THR A 19 20.90 -17.78 5.57
C THR A 19 19.93 -18.25 4.48
N GLU A 20 19.01 -17.40 4.04
CA GLU A 20 18.11 -17.68 2.92
C GLU A 20 18.89 -17.96 1.62
N ARG A 21 19.96 -17.18 1.34
CA ARG A 21 20.85 -17.42 0.19
C ARG A 21 21.60 -18.75 0.32
N CYS A 22 22.09 -19.10 1.51
CA CYS A 22 22.71 -20.39 1.76
C CYS A 22 21.75 -21.56 1.51
N ILE A 23 20.49 -21.46 1.97
CA ILE A 23 19.45 -22.46 1.70
C ILE A 23 19.21 -22.60 0.19
N LYS A 24 19.07 -21.47 -0.53
CA LYS A 24 18.89 -21.48 -2.00
C LYS A 24 20.08 -22.12 -2.71
N PHE A 25 21.29 -21.78 -2.29
CA PHE A 25 22.52 -22.35 -2.84
C PHE A 25 22.60 -23.86 -2.59
N PHE A 26 22.35 -24.32 -1.37
CA PHE A 26 22.35 -25.74 -1.02
C PHE A 26 21.26 -26.51 -1.78
N LEU A 27 20.06 -25.95 -1.88
CA LEU A 27 18.95 -26.54 -2.62
C LEU A 27 19.28 -26.71 -4.10
N ARG A 28 19.88 -25.70 -4.72
CA ARG A 28 20.36 -25.74 -6.12
C ARG A 28 21.43 -26.81 -6.32
N ARG A 29 22.39 -26.93 -5.39
CA ARG A 29 23.48 -27.92 -5.46
C ARG A 29 22.97 -29.35 -5.25
N ARG A 30 21.99 -29.55 -4.36
CA ARG A 30 21.50 -30.88 -4.00
C ARG A 30 20.47 -31.43 -4.98
N SER A 31 19.62 -30.57 -5.54
CA SER A 31 18.59 -30.97 -6.50
C SER A 31 18.28 -29.85 -7.48
N ILE A 32 19.09 -29.77 -8.54
CA ILE A 32 18.98 -28.70 -9.55
C ILE A 32 17.59 -28.72 -10.19
N SER A 33 17.07 -29.89 -10.54
CA SER A 33 15.75 -30.05 -11.15
C SER A 33 14.60 -29.62 -10.23
N PHE A 34 14.71 -29.83 -8.92
CA PHE A 34 13.71 -29.36 -7.97
C PHE A 34 13.79 -27.85 -7.75
N PHE A 35 15.01 -27.31 -7.70
CA PHE A 35 15.24 -25.87 -7.64
C PHE A 35 14.67 -25.17 -8.86
N ASP A 36 14.94 -25.68 -10.07
CA ASP A 36 14.44 -25.11 -11.33
C ASP A 36 12.92 -25.20 -11.41
N TYR A 37 12.32 -26.28 -10.92
CA TYR A 37 10.86 -26.38 -10.78
C TYR A 37 10.31 -25.32 -9.83
N LEU A 38 10.89 -25.16 -8.63
CA LEU A 38 10.43 -24.17 -7.67
C LEU A 38 10.59 -22.75 -8.22
N TYR A 39 11.66 -22.50 -8.96
CA TYR A 39 11.92 -21.23 -9.62
C TYR A 39 10.89 -20.95 -10.73
N ALA A 40 10.69 -21.89 -11.64
CA ALA A 40 9.75 -21.77 -12.77
C ALA A 40 8.28 -21.73 -12.34
N SER A 41 7.94 -22.31 -11.18
CA SER A 41 6.58 -22.32 -10.64
C SER A 41 6.27 -21.18 -9.66
N HIS A 42 7.20 -20.22 -9.48
CA HIS A 42 7.11 -19.13 -8.49
C HIS A 42 6.98 -19.60 -7.04
N LYS A 43 7.26 -20.88 -6.76
CA LYS A 43 7.19 -21.46 -5.41
C LYS A 43 8.50 -21.30 -4.63
N LEU A 44 9.61 -20.94 -5.28
CA LEU A 44 10.92 -20.84 -4.63
C LEU A 44 10.95 -19.84 -3.46
N PRO A 45 10.45 -18.59 -3.58
CA PRO A 45 10.44 -17.65 -2.46
C PRO A 45 9.56 -18.11 -1.30
N VAL A 46 8.42 -18.74 -1.62
CA VAL A 46 7.51 -19.31 -0.61
C VAL A 46 8.16 -20.48 0.11
N PHE A 47 8.79 -21.39 -0.63
CA PHE A 47 9.46 -22.57 -0.08
C PHE A 47 10.60 -22.19 0.85
N THR A 48 11.48 -21.28 0.43
CA THR A 48 12.59 -20.83 1.29
C THR A 48 12.09 -19.98 2.46
N GLY A 49 10.99 -19.27 2.27
CA GLY A 49 10.36 -18.49 3.31
C GLY A 49 9.74 -19.31 4.42
N ILE A 50 8.90 -20.28 4.05
CA ILE A 50 8.29 -21.23 4.99
C ILE A 50 9.36 -22.04 5.73
N ALA A 51 10.43 -22.46 5.04
CA ALA A 51 11.55 -23.13 5.68
C ALA A 51 12.27 -22.23 6.72
N MET A 52 12.53 -20.97 6.38
CA MET A 52 13.12 -19.99 7.30
C MET A 52 12.17 -19.66 8.46
N GLY A 53 10.87 -19.52 8.20
CA GLY A 53 9.86 -19.24 9.22
C GLY A 53 9.69 -20.36 10.22
N ALA A 54 9.71 -21.61 9.77
CA ALA A 54 9.73 -22.78 10.64
C ALA A 54 10.99 -22.82 11.52
N LEU A 55 12.18 -22.55 10.93
CA LEU A 55 13.44 -22.51 11.67
C LEU A 55 13.43 -21.43 12.74
N ILE A 56 13.14 -20.18 12.37
CA ILE A 56 13.11 -19.06 13.31
C ILE A 56 12.07 -19.31 14.41
N THR A 57 10.88 -19.79 14.05
CA THR A 57 9.83 -20.13 15.02
C THR A 57 10.30 -21.20 16.01
N ALA A 58 11.00 -22.24 15.56
CA ALA A 58 11.55 -23.25 16.45
C ALA A 58 12.58 -22.67 17.44
N PHE A 59 13.46 -21.78 16.97
CA PHE A 59 14.50 -21.17 17.81
C PHE A 59 13.96 -20.17 18.83
N ILE A 60 12.95 -19.37 18.48
CA ILE A 60 12.47 -18.28 19.34
C ILE A 60 11.36 -18.70 20.30
N THR A 61 10.65 -19.80 20.01
CA THR A 61 9.53 -20.27 20.84
C THR A 61 9.93 -20.53 22.31
N PRO A 62 11.07 -21.18 22.62
CA PRO A 62 11.50 -21.38 24.01
C PRO A 62 11.65 -20.07 24.79
N SER A 63 12.23 -19.04 24.17
CA SER A 63 12.32 -17.71 24.77
C SER A 63 10.95 -17.07 24.96
N CYS A 64 10.03 -17.18 23.98
CA CYS A 64 8.65 -16.72 24.14
C CYS A 64 7.94 -17.43 25.31
N MET A 65 8.14 -18.74 25.49
CA MET A 65 7.55 -19.50 26.61
C MET A 65 8.14 -19.09 27.97
N ARG A 66 9.47 -18.99 28.10
CA ARG A 66 10.11 -18.56 29.37
C ARG A 66 9.70 -17.14 29.76
N ALA A 67 9.58 -16.24 28.77
CA ALA A 67 9.09 -14.87 28.98
C ALA A 67 7.60 -14.85 29.38
N ALA A 68 6.76 -15.69 28.78
CA ALA A 68 5.34 -15.78 29.10
C ALA A 68 5.08 -16.29 30.53
N PHE A 69 5.86 -17.28 30.98
CA PHE A 69 5.64 -17.98 32.26
C PHE A 69 6.61 -17.55 33.39
N GLY A 70 7.44 -16.53 33.18
CA GLY A 70 8.22 -15.89 34.24
C GLY A 70 9.42 -16.69 34.76
N LEU A 71 9.96 -17.61 33.97
CA LEU A 71 11.05 -18.51 34.36
C LEU A 71 12.47 -17.88 34.23
N SER A 72 12.57 -16.62 33.80
CA SER A 72 13.84 -15.94 33.47
C SER A 72 13.71 -14.43 33.68
N SER A 73 14.83 -13.75 33.94
CA SER A 73 14.89 -12.28 34.10
C SER A 73 14.21 -11.60 32.90
N ALA A 74 13.07 -10.96 33.13
CA ALA A 74 12.05 -10.59 32.15
C ALA A 74 12.49 -9.72 30.95
N ASN A 75 13.75 -9.30 30.87
CA ASN A 75 14.27 -8.44 29.80
C ASN A 75 14.80 -9.21 28.58
N ILE A 76 15.60 -10.27 28.74
CA ILE A 76 16.31 -10.87 27.59
C ILE A 76 15.45 -11.81 26.73
N ASP A 77 14.67 -12.69 27.36
CA ASP A 77 13.82 -13.65 26.62
C ASP A 77 12.66 -12.95 25.89
N THR A 78 12.12 -11.89 26.49
CA THR A 78 11.12 -11.02 25.87
C THR A 78 11.70 -10.33 24.64
N GLU A 79 12.94 -9.85 24.73
CA GLU A 79 13.64 -9.20 23.63
C GLU A 79 13.91 -10.16 22.48
N ILE A 80 14.44 -11.36 22.77
CA ILE A 80 14.68 -12.40 21.76
C ILE A 80 13.38 -12.78 21.05
N CYS A 81 12.29 -12.98 21.81
CA CYS A 81 10.99 -13.33 21.25
C CYS A 81 10.47 -12.25 20.30
N PHE A 82 10.42 -10.99 20.72
CA PHE A 82 9.89 -9.91 19.88
C PHE A 82 10.80 -9.58 18.70
N THR A 83 12.11 -9.55 18.89
CA THR A 83 13.07 -9.25 17.82
C THR A 83 13.04 -10.35 16.75
N GLY A 84 13.05 -11.62 17.16
CA GLY A 84 12.95 -12.74 16.24
C GLY A 84 11.65 -12.75 15.44
N ARG A 85 10.52 -12.41 16.08
CA ARG A 85 9.25 -12.23 15.36
C ARG A 85 9.31 -11.03 14.42
N ALA A 86 9.80 -9.87 14.84
CA ALA A 86 9.91 -8.70 13.97
C ALA A 86 10.77 -8.97 12.71
N ILE A 87 11.87 -9.72 12.82
CA ILE A 87 12.70 -10.12 11.68
C ILE A 87 11.94 -11.03 10.73
N LEU A 88 11.29 -12.07 11.25
CA LEU A 88 10.47 -12.99 10.46
C LEU A 88 9.42 -12.22 9.64
N TRP A 89 8.78 -11.27 10.30
CA TRP A 89 7.74 -10.41 9.76
C TRP A 89 8.22 -9.52 8.63
N VAL A 90 9.26 -8.72 8.90
CA VAL A 90 9.86 -7.81 7.90
C VAL A 90 10.37 -8.60 6.70
N ALA A 91 10.96 -9.78 6.93
CA ALA A 91 11.47 -10.61 5.86
C ALA A 91 10.37 -11.27 5.00
N GLU A 92 9.17 -11.44 5.54
CA GLU A 92 8.01 -12.03 4.85
C GLU A 92 7.11 -11.01 4.14
N LEU A 93 7.30 -9.70 4.36
CA LEU A 93 6.55 -8.64 3.66
C LEU A 93 6.65 -8.74 2.14
N ASN A 94 7.81 -9.12 1.62
CA ASN A 94 8.04 -9.30 0.18
C ASN A 94 7.34 -10.54 -0.41
N ARG A 95 6.59 -11.31 0.41
CA ARG A 95 5.91 -12.56 0.03
C ARG A 95 4.39 -12.51 0.19
N LEU A 96 3.85 -11.34 0.57
CA LEU A 96 2.40 -11.11 0.74
C LEU A 96 1.61 -11.32 -0.56
N ASP A 97 2.28 -11.30 -1.70
CA ASP A 97 1.68 -11.38 -3.04
C ASP A 97 1.41 -12.81 -3.53
N LEU A 98 1.71 -13.82 -2.70
CA LEU A 98 1.65 -15.25 -3.05
C LEU A 98 0.36 -15.94 -2.61
N TYR A 99 -0.29 -15.51 -1.51
CA TYR A 99 -1.55 -16.08 -1.01
C TYR A 99 -2.40 -15.06 -0.25
N GLU A 100 -3.69 -14.92 -0.60
CA GLU A 100 -4.64 -14.01 0.07
C GLU A 100 -4.80 -14.29 1.57
N LEU A 101 -4.73 -15.57 1.97
CA LEU A 101 -4.81 -15.97 3.38
C LEU A 101 -3.56 -15.59 4.17
N TYR A 102 -2.42 -15.46 3.49
CA TYR A 102 -1.14 -15.07 4.07
C TYR A 102 -1.12 -13.58 4.44
N VAL A 103 -1.81 -12.75 3.65
CA VAL A 103 -2.02 -11.33 3.96
C VAL A 103 -2.85 -11.15 5.22
N VAL A 104 -3.93 -11.92 5.40
CA VAL A 104 -4.78 -11.85 6.60
C VAL A 104 -4.02 -12.30 7.84
N HIS A 105 -3.24 -13.38 7.72
CA HIS A 105 -2.35 -13.88 8.77
C HIS A 105 -1.30 -12.83 9.19
N HIS A 106 -0.68 -12.17 8.20
CA HIS A 106 0.29 -11.09 8.42
C HIS A 106 -0.33 -9.76 8.83
N LEU A 107 -1.58 -9.46 8.53
CA LEU A 107 -2.22 -8.25 9.03
C LEU A 107 -2.55 -8.39 10.52
N GLY A 108 -3.06 -9.54 10.94
CA GLY A 108 -3.49 -9.79 12.32
C GLY A 108 -2.36 -9.68 13.34
N SER A 109 -1.18 -10.17 12.99
CA SER A 109 -0.03 -10.11 13.89
C SER A 109 0.79 -8.80 13.74
N LEU A 110 0.57 -7.99 12.68
CA LEU A 110 1.07 -6.61 12.59
C LEU A 110 0.31 -5.73 13.58
N VAL A 111 -1.02 -5.89 13.59
CA VAL A 111 -1.91 -5.25 14.57
C VAL A 111 -1.53 -5.71 15.98
N ALA A 112 -1.19 -6.98 16.18
CA ALA A 112 -0.69 -7.48 17.47
C ALA A 112 0.60 -6.80 17.93
N LEU A 113 1.59 -6.68 17.05
CA LEU A 113 2.86 -6.02 17.36
C LEU A 113 2.69 -4.51 17.57
N PHE A 114 1.91 -3.85 16.71
CA PHE A 114 1.65 -2.41 16.75
C PHE A 114 0.95 -2.01 18.05
N SER A 115 -0.06 -2.78 18.49
CA SER A 115 -0.74 -2.57 19.77
C SER A 115 0.20 -2.69 20.96
N THR A 116 1.23 -3.56 20.90
CA THR A 116 2.20 -3.67 22.00
C THR A 116 3.34 -2.66 21.97
N VAL A 117 3.69 -2.12 20.80
CA VAL A 117 4.80 -1.16 20.67
C VAL A 117 4.33 0.26 20.93
N LEU A 118 3.08 0.61 20.60
CA LEU A 118 2.57 1.98 20.69
C LEU A 118 1.61 2.22 21.86
N LEU A 119 0.99 1.18 22.42
CA LEU A 119 0.00 1.31 23.49
C LEU A 119 0.49 0.76 24.84
N ASP A 120 1.80 0.47 24.98
CA ASP A 120 2.42 -0.06 26.22
C ASP A 120 1.68 -1.25 26.87
N TRP A 121 1.04 -2.08 26.03
CA TRP A 121 0.23 -3.19 26.52
C TRP A 121 1.02 -4.22 27.32
N PRO A 122 0.36 -4.90 28.29
CA PRO A 122 0.99 -6.00 29.00
C PRO A 122 1.43 -7.09 28.02
N TYR A 123 2.73 -7.39 28.02
CA TYR A 123 3.34 -8.31 27.05
C TYR A 123 2.90 -9.77 27.21
N ARG A 124 2.41 -10.18 28.39
CA ARG A 124 2.13 -11.60 28.73
C ARG A 124 1.09 -12.27 27.80
N PRO A 125 -0.10 -11.70 27.55
CA PRO A 125 -1.06 -12.28 26.59
C PRO A 125 -0.46 -12.45 25.18
N LEU A 126 0.33 -11.48 24.71
CA LEU A 126 0.96 -11.58 23.39
C LEU A 126 2.05 -12.66 23.36
N LEU A 127 2.87 -12.76 24.40
CA LEU A 127 3.92 -13.79 24.52
C LEU A 127 3.32 -15.21 24.51
N ILE A 128 2.16 -15.42 25.14
CA ILE A 128 1.42 -16.69 25.11
C ILE A 128 0.98 -17.04 23.68
N ILE A 129 0.43 -16.05 22.96
CA ILE A 129 0.05 -16.23 21.54
C ILE A 129 1.29 -16.56 20.71
N LEU A 130 2.38 -15.80 20.87
CA LEU A 130 3.63 -15.97 20.13
C LEU A 130 4.32 -17.32 20.41
N ALA A 131 4.21 -17.83 21.62
CA ALA A 131 4.67 -19.17 21.98
C ALA A 131 3.85 -20.27 21.30
N SER A 132 2.55 -20.05 21.10
CA SER A 132 1.66 -21.02 20.43
C SER A 132 1.93 -21.18 18.93
N LEU A 133 2.68 -20.28 18.28
CA LEU A 133 3.03 -20.37 16.85
C LEU A 133 3.91 -21.58 16.51
N ILE A 134 4.51 -22.27 17.49
CA ILE A 134 5.09 -23.60 17.24
C ILE A 134 4.07 -24.59 16.66
N SER A 135 2.78 -24.31 16.86
CA SER A 135 1.68 -25.03 16.22
C SER A 135 1.66 -24.93 14.69
N GLU A 136 2.38 -23.99 14.08
CA GLU A 136 2.40 -23.78 12.63
C GLU A 136 3.46 -24.64 11.93
N ILE A 137 4.49 -25.12 12.65
CA ILE A 137 5.61 -25.86 12.07
C ILE A 137 5.17 -27.12 11.30
N PRO A 138 4.25 -27.97 11.81
CA PRO A 138 3.78 -29.12 11.04
C PRO A 138 2.98 -28.74 9.79
N GLY A 139 2.27 -27.61 9.82
CA GLY A 139 1.61 -27.03 8.65
C GLY A 139 2.61 -26.53 7.60
N ASP A 140 3.67 -25.86 8.04
CA ASP A 140 4.78 -25.41 7.20
C ASP A 140 5.47 -26.60 6.54
N PHE A 141 5.77 -27.65 7.30
CA PHE A 141 6.36 -28.87 6.79
C PHE A 141 5.46 -29.58 5.78
N LEU A 142 4.14 -29.64 6.03
CA LEU A 142 3.17 -30.17 5.09
C LEU A 142 3.16 -29.40 3.77
N TRP A 143 3.26 -28.08 3.81
CA TRP A 143 3.34 -27.27 2.60
C TRP A 143 4.62 -27.57 1.81
N LEU A 144 5.78 -27.64 2.48
CA LEU A 144 7.07 -27.96 1.85
C LEU A 144 7.04 -29.34 1.19
N LEU A 145 6.47 -30.34 1.88
CA LEU A 145 6.26 -31.68 1.35
C LEU A 145 5.30 -31.71 0.16
N SER A 146 4.23 -30.91 0.20
CA SER A 146 3.31 -30.76 -0.94
C SER A 146 4.02 -30.16 -2.15
N ALA A 147 4.89 -29.18 -1.98
CA ALA A 147 5.67 -28.60 -3.07
C ALA A 147 6.61 -29.64 -3.72
N HIS A 148 7.24 -30.49 -2.89
CA HIS A 148 8.07 -31.60 -3.36
C HIS A 148 7.27 -32.72 -4.04
N ARG A 149 6.06 -33.02 -3.55
CA ARG A 149 5.12 -33.94 -4.20
C ARG A 149 4.73 -33.44 -5.58
N ASP A 150 4.32 -32.18 -5.70
CA ASP A 150 3.89 -31.59 -6.97
C ASP A 150 5.01 -31.65 -8.02
N TYR A 151 6.26 -31.43 -7.60
CA TYR A 151 7.45 -31.63 -8.42
C TYR A 151 7.61 -33.08 -8.90
N ARG A 152 7.50 -34.05 -7.98
CA ARG A 152 7.62 -35.48 -8.30
C ARG A 152 6.54 -35.95 -9.25
N VAL A 153 5.32 -35.43 -9.13
CA VAL A 153 4.20 -35.71 -10.05
C VAL A 153 4.49 -35.16 -11.45
N LEU A 154 5.05 -33.95 -11.55
CA LEU A 154 5.43 -33.34 -12.84
C LEU A 154 6.48 -34.18 -13.58
N ILE A 155 7.50 -34.66 -12.87
CA ILE A 155 8.60 -35.45 -13.45
C ILE A 155 8.22 -36.92 -13.72
N ARG A 156 7.38 -37.54 -12.88
CA ARG A 156 7.00 -38.96 -13.02
C ARG A 156 5.84 -39.21 -14.00
N SER A 157 5.51 -38.24 -14.85
CA SER A 157 4.51 -38.42 -15.90
C SER A 157 4.89 -39.45 -16.98
N SER A 158 6.00 -40.19 -16.86
CA SER A 158 6.34 -41.32 -17.75
C SER A 158 6.35 -42.74 -17.14
N THR A 159 6.16 -42.98 -15.84
CA THR A 159 6.08 -44.38 -15.32
C THR A 159 5.18 -44.50 -14.08
N ARG A 160 4.19 -45.39 -14.15
CA ARG A 160 3.14 -45.61 -13.16
C ARG A 160 3.55 -46.70 -12.14
N SER A 161 3.25 -46.49 -10.87
CA SER A 161 2.81 -47.57 -9.96
C SER A 161 1.70 -47.02 -9.05
N ASP A 162 0.62 -47.79 -8.89
CA ASP A 162 -0.57 -47.37 -8.14
C ASP A 162 -0.37 -47.40 -6.61
N ASP A 163 0.65 -48.14 -6.12
CA ASP A 163 1.02 -48.23 -4.69
C ASP A 163 1.63 -46.94 -4.11
N ALA A 164 2.39 -46.20 -4.93
CA ALA A 164 2.99 -44.91 -4.52
C ALA A 164 1.95 -43.80 -4.35
N LYS A 165 0.82 -43.87 -5.07
CA LYS A 165 -0.28 -42.90 -4.95
C LYS A 165 -1.03 -43.08 -3.62
N GLY A 166 -1.26 -44.32 -3.19
CA GLY A 166 -1.91 -44.65 -1.92
C GLY A 166 -1.10 -44.16 -0.71
N LYS A 167 0.22 -44.40 -0.68
CA LYS A 167 1.12 -43.95 0.41
C LYS A 167 1.19 -42.42 0.53
N VAL A 168 1.26 -41.71 -0.59
CA VAL A 168 1.29 -40.23 -0.62
C VAL A 168 -0.05 -39.64 -0.17
N TRP A 169 -1.17 -40.28 -0.54
CA TRP A 169 -2.51 -39.88 -0.11
C TRP A 169 -2.69 -40.08 1.40
N ASN A 170 -2.30 -41.24 1.94
CA ASN A 170 -2.35 -41.55 3.38
C ASN A 170 -1.49 -40.57 4.19
N PHE A 171 -0.26 -40.29 3.76
CA PHE A 171 0.64 -39.36 4.44
C PHE A 171 0.09 -37.92 4.44
N HIS A 172 -0.47 -37.44 3.34
CA HIS A 172 -1.07 -36.11 3.27
C HIS A 172 -2.34 -35.99 4.13
N THR A 173 -3.15 -37.04 4.21
CA THR A 173 -4.34 -37.10 5.09
C THR A 173 -3.94 -37.13 6.55
N LEU A 174 -2.90 -37.91 6.92
CA LEU A 174 -2.31 -37.93 8.26
C LEU A 174 -1.83 -36.53 8.68
N MET A 175 -1.11 -35.82 7.81
CA MET A 175 -0.60 -34.48 8.11
C MET A 175 -1.70 -33.41 8.23
N ILE A 176 -2.78 -33.50 7.44
CA ILE A 176 -3.98 -32.65 7.65
C ILE A 176 -4.58 -32.94 9.03
N GLY A 177 -4.68 -34.22 9.42
CA GLY A 177 -5.16 -34.64 10.73
C GLY A 177 -4.30 -34.12 11.88
N LEU A 178 -2.97 -34.21 11.76
CA LEU A 178 -2.02 -33.68 12.74
C LEU A 178 -2.14 -32.15 12.89
N ASN A 179 -2.24 -31.42 11.77
CA ASN A 179 -2.42 -29.96 11.79
C ASN A 179 -3.75 -29.57 12.45
N LEU A 180 -4.83 -30.31 12.17
CA LEU A 180 -6.14 -30.13 12.81
C LEU A 180 -6.08 -30.37 14.32
N LEU A 181 -5.44 -31.47 14.74
CA LEU A 181 -5.27 -31.85 16.14
C LEU A 181 -4.45 -30.79 16.88
N GLN A 182 -3.38 -30.30 16.26
CA GLN A 182 -2.51 -29.28 16.86
C GLN A 182 -3.20 -27.93 17.06
N TYR A 183 -3.95 -27.46 16.06
CA TYR A 183 -4.77 -26.24 16.22
C TYR A 183 -5.80 -26.41 17.34
N THR A 184 -6.40 -27.60 17.45
CA THR A 184 -7.42 -27.94 18.45
C THR A 184 -6.85 -27.98 19.87
N PHE A 185 -5.72 -28.65 20.09
CA PHE A 185 -5.20 -28.94 21.44
C PHE A 185 -4.06 -28.05 21.91
N ILE A 186 -3.45 -27.23 21.04
CA ILE A 186 -2.39 -26.30 21.44
C ILE A 186 -2.88 -24.86 21.30
N ARG A 187 -3.42 -24.51 20.12
CA ARG A 187 -3.71 -23.11 19.80
C ARG A 187 -4.96 -22.57 20.48
N PHE A 188 -6.06 -23.32 20.49
CA PHE A 188 -7.27 -22.90 21.21
C PHE A 188 -7.06 -22.83 22.73
N PRO A 189 -6.39 -23.80 23.40
CA PRO A 189 -6.06 -23.66 24.82
C PRO A 189 -5.16 -22.47 25.11
N ALA A 190 -4.15 -22.20 24.27
CA ALA A 190 -3.29 -21.03 24.44
C ALA A 190 -4.08 -19.71 24.32
N MET A 191 -5.03 -19.62 23.38
CA MET A 191 -5.91 -18.46 23.25
C MET A 191 -6.88 -18.33 24.43
N GLY A 192 -7.45 -19.44 24.90
CA GLY A 192 -8.29 -19.45 26.10
C GLY A 192 -7.52 -18.99 27.34
N TYR A 193 -6.26 -19.43 27.47
CA TYR A 193 -5.37 -19.00 28.54
C TYR A 193 -4.97 -17.52 28.40
N ALA A 194 -4.68 -17.04 27.18
CA ALA A 194 -4.42 -15.61 26.94
C ALA A 194 -5.64 -14.74 27.32
N PHE A 195 -6.86 -15.21 27.01
CA PHE A 195 -8.10 -14.54 27.42
C PHE A 195 -8.31 -14.56 28.94
N TRP A 196 -7.96 -15.67 29.60
CA TRP A 196 -7.98 -15.77 31.06
C TRP A 196 -6.98 -14.82 31.72
N VAL A 197 -5.73 -14.75 31.21
CA VAL A 197 -4.70 -13.82 31.71
C VAL A 197 -5.13 -12.37 31.50
N LEU A 198 -5.74 -12.03 30.37
CA LEU A 198 -6.26 -10.69 30.12
C LEU A 198 -7.36 -10.29 31.12
N ASN A 199 -8.24 -11.24 31.48
CA ASN A 199 -9.41 -10.98 32.34
C ASN A 199 -9.13 -11.07 33.84
N ARG A 200 -8.28 -12.02 34.25
CA ARG A 200 -8.08 -12.44 35.65
C ARG A 200 -6.62 -12.41 36.09
N GLY A 201 -5.67 -12.18 35.18
CA GLY A 201 -4.25 -12.10 35.49
C GLY A 201 -3.95 -10.90 36.40
N GLN A 202 -3.33 -11.16 37.55
CA GLN A 202 -2.94 -10.13 38.51
C GLN A 202 -2.13 -9.02 37.81
N GLY A 203 -2.59 -7.77 37.95
CA GLY A 203 -1.93 -6.59 37.39
C GLY A 203 -2.11 -6.34 35.88
N THR A 204 -2.80 -7.20 35.14
CA THR A 204 -2.98 -7.04 33.68
C THR A 204 -4.18 -6.13 33.37
N LYS A 205 -5.36 -6.46 33.92
CA LYS A 205 -6.59 -5.66 33.75
C LYS A 205 -6.52 -4.28 34.43
N ALA A 206 -5.78 -4.18 35.53
CA ALA A 206 -5.64 -2.92 36.29
C ALA A 206 -4.70 -1.90 35.62
N ARG A 207 -3.90 -2.31 34.63
CA ARG A 207 -2.95 -1.46 33.90
C ARG A 207 -3.48 -0.96 32.55
N MET A 208 -4.64 -1.43 32.12
CA MET A 208 -5.20 -1.11 30.81
C MET A 208 -6.42 -0.19 30.97
N ASP A 209 -6.49 0.87 30.18
CA ASP A 209 -7.71 1.67 30.04
C ASP A 209 -8.82 0.83 29.35
N LYS A 210 -10.08 1.23 29.53
CA LYS A 210 -11.26 0.59 28.94
C LYS A 210 -11.14 0.44 27.42
N ARG A 211 -10.53 1.42 26.73
CA ARG A 211 -10.28 1.36 25.28
C ARG A 211 -9.27 0.28 24.92
N GLU A 212 -8.15 0.23 25.63
CA GLU A 212 -7.08 -0.75 25.42
C GLU A 212 -7.58 -2.18 25.66
N TYR A 213 -8.35 -2.38 26.72
CA TYR A 213 -8.98 -3.65 27.03
C TYR A 213 -9.96 -4.11 25.93
N LEU A 214 -10.77 -3.19 25.37
CA LEU A 214 -11.69 -3.50 24.27
C LEU A 214 -10.95 -3.89 22.99
N ILE A 215 -9.87 -3.18 22.64
CA ILE A 215 -9.05 -3.50 21.46
C ILE A 215 -8.36 -4.85 21.66
N ALA A 216 -7.82 -5.14 22.85
CA ALA A 216 -7.20 -6.43 23.16
C ALA A 216 -8.19 -7.59 23.06
N CYS A 217 -9.41 -7.42 23.58
CA CYS A 217 -10.50 -8.37 23.41
C CYS A 217 -10.85 -8.56 21.93
N ALA A 218 -11.01 -7.48 21.16
CA ALA A 218 -11.34 -7.54 19.74
C ALA A 218 -10.27 -8.29 18.93
N MET A 219 -8.99 -8.08 19.23
CA MET A 219 -7.89 -8.79 18.58
C MET A 219 -7.87 -10.28 18.91
N LEU A 220 -8.08 -10.66 20.18
CA LEU A 220 -8.20 -12.07 20.58
C LEU A 220 -9.39 -12.75 19.90
N ILE A 221 -10.53 -12.05 19.79
CA ILE A 221 -11.73 -12.53 19.08
C ILE A 221 -11.44 -12.69 17.58
N ALA A 222 -10.78 -11.73 16.94
CA ALA A 222 -10.41 -11.81 15.53
C ALA A 222 -9.44 -12.98 15.27
N HIS A 223 -8.45 -13.17 16.15
CA HIS A 223 -7.54 -14.31 16.07
C HIS A 223 -8.28 -15.65 16.26
N ALA A 224 -9.25 -15.70 17.18
CA ALA A 224 -10.10 -16.87 17.38
C ALA A 224 -10.96 -17.19 16.15
N ALA A 225 -11.57 -16.17 15.55
CA ALA A 225 -12.35 -16.32 14.33
C ALA A 225 -11.48 -16.84 13.17
N PHE A 226 -10.24 -16.36 13.04
CA PHE A 226 -9.28 -16.88 12.07
C PHE A 226 -8.95 -18.36 12.30
N CYS A 227 -8.63 -18.74 13.54
CA CYS A 227 -8.35 -20.14 13.91
C CYS A 227 -9.54 -21.06 13.62
N ILE A 228 -10.77 -20.63 13.95
CA ILE A 228 -12.01 -21.35 13.66
C ILE A 228 -12.19 -21.50 12.14
N GLY A 229 -12.06 -20.41 11.38
CA GLY A 229 -12.17 -20.45 9.91
C GLY A 229 -11.14 -21.39 9.27
N TYR A 230 -9.91 -21.40 9.79
CA TYR A 230 -8.85 -22.31 9.35
C TYR A 230 -9.18 -23.77 9.65
N VAL A 231 -9.61 -24.08 10.87
CA VAL A 231 -10.02 -25.42 11.30
C VAL A 231 -11.21 -25.93 10.49
N VAL A 232 -12.25 -25.11 10.30
CA VAL A 232 -13.41 -25.45 9.46
C VAL A 232 -12.98 -25.75 8.02
N ARG A 233 -12.05 -24.98 7.47
CA ARG A 233 -11.52 -25.22 6.13
C ARG A 233 -10.76 -26.55 6.04
N GLN A 234 -9.91 -26.86 7.01
CA GLN A 234 -9.17 -28.13 7.06
C GLN A 234 -10.11 -29.32 7.25
N TYR A 235 -11.10 -29.20 8.14
CA TYR A 235 -12.12 -30.20 8.36
C TYR A 235 -12.95 -30.48 7.09
N ARG A 236 -13.40 -29.44 6.38
CA ARG A 236 -14.07 -29.60 5.08
C ARG A 236 -13.17 -30.25 4.03
N ALA A 237 -11.88 -29.93 4.01
CA ALA A 237 -10.92 -30.56 3.11
C ALA A 237 -10.71 -32.05 3.43
N LEU A 238 -10.74 -32.42 4.71
CA LEU A 238 -10.68 -33.80 5.18
C LEU A 238 -11.97 -34.56 4.82
N GLN A 239 -13.14 -33.99 5.10
CA GLN A 239 -14.44 -34.58 4.75
C GLN A 239 -14.56 -34.84 3.24
N LYS A 240 -14.20 -33.85 2.40
CA LYS A 240 -14.21 -34.03 0.93
C LYS A 240 -13.28 -35.15 0.44
N ARG A 241 -12.21 -35.45 1.19
CA ARG A 241 -11.26 -36.53 0.85
C ARG A 241 -11.69 -37.89 1.39
N LEU A 242 -12.35 -37.93 2.56
CA LEU A 242 -12.89 -39.15 3.14
C LEU A 242 -14.16 -39.64 2.44
N LEU A 243 -14.96 -38.72 1.85
CA LEU A 243 -16.24 -39.03 1.21
C LEU A 243 -16.14 -39.43 -0.27
N VAL A 244 -14.98 -39.29 -0.94
CA VAL A 244 -14.81 -39.65 -2.36
C VAL A 244 -13.54 -40.47 -2.57
N PRO A 245 -13.60 -41.81 -2.47
CA PRO A 245 -12.52 -42.68 -2.90
C PRO A 245 -12.58 -42.83 -4.43
N GLY A 246 -11.72 -42.10 -5.14
CA GLY A 246 -11.57 -42.18 -6.60
C GLY A 246 -12.47 -41.21 -7.36
N VAL A 247 -11.97 -40.67 -8.48
CA VAL A 247 -12.63 -39.66 -9.36
C VAL A 247 -12.51 -38.24 -8.77
N THR A 248 -11.52 -37.40 -9.11
CA THR A 248 -11.29 -36.83 -10.44
C THR A 248 -10.04 -35.92 -10.41
N GLU A 249 -8.98 -36.29 -11.14
CA GLU A 249 -7.91 -35.36 -11.53
C GLU A 249 -8.02 -34.97 -13.02
N LYS A 250 -9.02 -35.51 -13.73
CA LYS A 250 -9.15 -35.39 -15.19
C LYS A 250 -9.79 -34.08 -15.69
N GLN A 251 -10.42 -33.28 -14.82
CA GLN A 251 -11.06 -32.02 -15.21
C GLN A 251 -10.19 -30.76 -15.04
N ARG A 252 -9.00 -30.86 -14.42
CA ARG A 252 -8.11 -29.69 -14.26
C ARG A 252 -7.13 -29.50 -15.42
N HIS A 253 -7.01 -30.47 -16.32
CA HIS A 253 -6.01 -30.46 -17.38
C HIS A 253 -6.46 -29.81 -18.70
N ASN A 254 -7.77 -29.63 -18.92
CA ASN A 254 -8.27 -29.04 -20.18
C ASN A 254 -8.32 -27.50 -20.20
N SER A 255 -7.95 -26.80 -19.12
CA SER A 255 -7.85 -25.33 -19.09
C SER A 255 -6.40 -24.80 -19.18
N LYS A 256 -5.40 -25.67 -19.38
CA LYS A 256 -3.97 -25.29 -19.45
C LYS A 256 -3.29 -25.76 -20.73
N LYS A 257 -3.99 -25.69 -21.87
CA LYS A 257 -3.44 -26.00 -23.19
C LYS A 257 -3.60 -24.81 -24.14
N HIS A 258 -3.01 -23.68 -23.78
CA HIS A 258 -2.52 -22.68 -24.73
C HIS A 258 -1.51 -21.78 -24.02
N LEU A 259 -0.23 -22.11 -24.19
CA LEU A 259 0.95 -21.24 -24.13
C LEU A 259 2.16 -22.18 -24.07
N LYS A 260 2.53 -22.68 -25.25
CA LYS A 260 3.89 -23.11 -25.53
C LYS A 260 4.51 -22.06 -26.44
N ASP A 261 5.79 -21.87 -26.20
CA ASP A 261 6.78 -21.15 -27.00
C ASP A 261 6.90 -19.64 -26.72
N THR A 262 7.86 -19.32 -25.87
CA THR A 262 9.01 -18.47 -26.25
C THR A 262 10.05 -18.52 -25.12
N HIS A 263 11.20 -19.09 -25.42
CA HIS A 263 12.42 -18.73 -24.71
C HIS A 263 12.65 -17.23 -24.95
N SER A 264 12.63 -16.40 -23.91
CA SER A 264 13.05 -15.01 -23.99
C SER A 264 14.06 -14.74 -22.90
N THR A 265 15.30 -14.52 -23.36
CA THR A 265 16.40 -13.91 -22.63
C THR A 265 15.97 -12.60 -21.96
N SER A 266 16.57 -12.29 -20.81
CA SER A 266 16.37 -11.02 -20.10
C SER A 266 16.85 -9.84 -20.96
N THR A 267 15.93 -9.15 -21.60
CA THR A 267 16.22 -7.91 -22.32
C THR A 267 15.53 -6.74 -21.62
N TRP A 268 16.34 -5.79 -21.16
CA TRP A 268 15.88 -4.44 -20.88
C TRP A 268 15.44 -3.83 -22.21
N SER A 269 14.17 -3.49 -22.36
CA SER A 269 13.68 -2.76 -23.53
C SER A 269 12.88 -1.54 -23.08
N VAL A 270 13.36 -0.37 -23.49
CA VAL A 270 12.63 0.89 -23.40
C VAL A 270 11.99 1.06 -24.77
N ASN A 271 10.68 0.80 -24.88
CA ASN A 271 9.96 0.94 -26.14
C ASN A 271 9.26 2.32 -26.13
N THR A 272 9.70 3.23 -27.02
CA THR A 272 9.26 4.64 -27.03
C THR A 272 8.21 4.97 -28.10
N THR A 273 7.58 3.98 -28.72
CA THR A 273 6.55 4.24 -29.74
C THR A 273 5.16 3.87 -29.20
N HIS A 274 4.41 4.94 -28.86
CA HIS A 274 2.98 5.01 -28.51
C HIS A 274 2.60 4.82 -27.03
N HIS A 275 2.14 5.93 -26.42
CA HIS A 275 1.80 6.16 -25.00
C HIS A 275 0.88 5.11 -24.38
N PRO A 276 1.09 4.70 -23.10
CA PRO A 276 1.79 5.33 -21.98
C PRO A 276 3.19 4.78 -21.68
N TYR A 277 4.06 5.66 -21.17
CA TYR A 277 5.41 5.29 -20.76
C TYR A 277 5.39 4.50 -19.45
N HIS A 278 5.74 3.23 -19.55
CA HIS A 278 5.88 2.35 -18.41
C HIS A 278 7.11 1.47 -18.61
N ILE A 279 7.86 1.28 -17.53
CA ILE A 279 8.98 0.35 -17.50
C ILE A 279 8.39 -1.01 -17.14
N ARG A 280 8.52 -1.96 -18.06
CA ARG A 280 8.19 -3.37 -17.78
C ARG A 280 9.36 -4.01 -17.06
N ILE A 281 9.11 -4.51 -15.86
CA ILE A 281 10.08 -5.20 -15.04
C ILE A 281 9.58 -6.63 -14.86
N ASN A 282 10.27 -7.56 -15.50
CA ASN A 282 10.04 -8.99 -15.27
C ASN A 282 10.87 -9.42 -14.06
N ALA A 283 10.32 -9.21 -12.87
CA ALA A 283 10.93 -9.62 -11.61
C ALA A 283 10.09 -10.74 -10.97
N PHE A 284 10.76 -11.75 -10.42
CA PHE A 284 10.08 -12.87 -9.75
C PHE A 284 9.06 -13.60 -10.66
N GLY A 285 9.31 -13.57 -11.97
CA GLY A 285 8.45 -13.99 -13.10
C GLY A 285 6.98 -13.59 -13.03
N THR A 286 6.73 -12.43 -12.45
CA THR A 286 5.51 -11.66 -12.65
C THR A 286 5.86 -10.39 -13.42
N GLN A 287 4.97 -9.96 -14.32
CA GLN A 287 5.17 -8.73 -15.06
C GLN A 287 4.77 -7.56 -14.16
N TRP A 288 5.76 -6.75 -13.78
CA TRP A 288 5.54 -5.50 -13.07
C TRP A 288 5.60 -4.34 -14.06
N PHE A 289 4.72 -3.38 -13.85
CA PHE A 289 4.68 -2.15 -14.61
C PHE A 289 5.00 -1.02 -13.66
N PHE A 290 6.09 -0.32 -13.92
CA PHE A 290 6.41 0.92 -13.25
C PHE A 290 6.05 2.08 -14.16
N THR A 291 4.95 2.76 -13.87
CA THR A 291 4.44 3.83 -14.72
C THR A 291 5.21 5.12 -14.45
N ILE A 292 5.48 5.88 -15.52
CA ILE A 292 6.05 7.23 -15.41
C ILE A 292 5.12 8.17 -14.58
N TYR A 293 3.82 7.85 -14.52
CA TYR A 293 2.89 8.49 -13.60
C TYR A 293 3.38 8.48 -12.16
N GLY A 294 3.87 7.34 -11.66
CA GLY A 294 4.44 7.23 -10.32
C GLY A 294 5.61 8.17 -10.11
N ILE A 295 6.53 8.24 -11.07
CA ILE A 295 7.71 9.13 -11.00
C ILE A 295 7.27 10.58 -10.84
N PHE A 296 6.34 11.04 -11.67
CA PHE A 296 5.85 12.41 -11.61
C PHE A 296 5.03 12.71 -10.35
N MET A 297 4.25 11.76 -9.85
CA MET A 297 3.58 11.91 -8.55
C MET A 297 4.57 11.97 -7.39
N GLY A 298 5.62 11.13 -7.41
CA GLY A 298 6.73 11.19 -6.47
C GLY A 298 7.44 12.53 -6.53
N LEU A 299 7.74 13.03 -7.73
CA LEU A 299 8.35 14.35 -7.92
C LEU A 299 7.46 15.47 -7.39
N GLY A 300 6.14 15.41 -7.65
CA GLY A 300 5.17 16.33 -7.07
C GLY A 300 5.20 16.36 -5.54
N LEU A 301 5.16 15.19 -4.88
CA LEU A 301 5.21 15.13 -3.41
C LEU A 301 6.57 15.61 -2.86
N ALA A 302 7.66 15.29 -3.56
CA ALA A 302 9.01 15.72 -3.22
C ALA A 302 9.14 17.25 -3.27
N VAL A 303 8.70 17.90 -4.35
CA VAL A 303 8.77 19.36 -4.46
C VAL A 303 7.83 20.06 -3.48
N LEU A 304 6.67 19.50 -3.18
CA LEU A 304 5.79 20.00 -2.13
C LEU A 304 6.49 19.97 -0.77
N THR A 305 7.15 18.86 -0.47
CA THR A 305 7.89 18.69 0.79
C THR A 305 9.09 19.64 0.85
N ALA A 306 9.83 19.79 -0.25
CA ALA A 306 10.91 20.75 -0.34
C ALA A 306 10.40 22.18 -0.10
N ALA A 307 9.30 22.59 -0.75
CA ALA A 307 8.68 23.90 -0.55
C ALA A 307 8.31 24.13 0.92
N VAL A 308 7.66 23.16 1.59
CA VAL A 308 7.30 23.30 3.00
C VAL A 308 8.52 23.41 3.91
N THR A 309 9.53 22.58 3.72
CA THR A 309 10.76 22.64 4.56
C THR A 309 11.58 23.91 4.36
N VAL A 310 11.50 24.52 3.17
CA VAL A 310 12.13 25.82 2.88
C VAL A 310 11.35 26.96 3.51
N LEU A 311 10.01 26.92 3.45
CA LEU A 311 9.14 28.00 3.94
C LEU A 311 8.85 27.93 5.44
N TYR A 312 8.98 26.76 6.06
CA TYR A 312 8.78 26.55 7.48
C TYR A 312 9.91 25.70 8.10
N PRO A 313 11.09 26.31 8.34
CA PRO A 313 12.31 25.57 8.69
C PRO A 313 12.30 24.95 10.10
N SER A 314 11.46 25.47 11.00
CA SER A 314 11.31 24.96 12.36
C SER A 314 10.40 23.73 12.45
N LEU A 315 9.80 23.31 11.32
CA LEU A 315 8.95 22.14 11.29
C LEU A 315 9.76 20.85 11.48
N GLU A 316 9.29 20.00 12.38
CA GLU A 316 9.87 18.67 12.58
C GLU A 316 9.63 17.78 11.35
N ALA A 317 10.66 17.03 10.94
CA ALA A 317 10.60 16.18 9.76
C ALA A 317 9.55 15.06 9.88
N GLU A 318 9.27 14.61 11.11
CA GLU A 318 8.27 13.58 11.38
C GLU A 318 6.84 14.09 11.11
N SER A 319 6.54 15.32 11.51
CA SER A 319 5.23 15.96 11.31
C SER A 319 4.84 15.99 9.83
N ILE A 320 5.74 16.46 8.96
CA ILE A 320 5.48 16.51 7.52
C ILE A 320 5.45 15.12 6.88
N ALA A 321 6.30 14.17 7.31
CA ALA A 321 6.21 12.79 6.85
C ALA A 321 4.82 12.19 7.15
N LEU A 322 4.30 12.40 8.36
CA LEU A 322 2.96 11.98 8.76
C LEU A 322 1.88 12.67 7.92
N VAL A 323 1.96 13.98 7.71
CA VAL A 323 0.99 14.70 6.86
C VAL A 323 0.96 14.12 5.44
N ILE A 324 2.11 13.83 4.84
CA ILE A 324 2.18 13.22 3.50
C ILE A 324 1.61 11.79 3.50
N ILE A 325 1.89 10.98 4.52
CA ILE A 325 1.31 9.64 4.66
C ILE A 325 -0.21 9.73 4.72
N PHE A 326 -0.75 10.59 5.60
CA PHE A 326 -2.19 10.78 5.73
C PHE A 326 -2.83 11.40 4.48
N ALA A 327 -2.10 12.24 3.73
CA ALA A 327 -2.54 12.71 2.42
C ALA A 327 -2.70 11.55 1.43
N VAL A 328 -1.73 10.64 1.36
CA VAL A 328 -1.84 9.46 0.48
C VAL A 328 -2.98 8.53 0.92
N LEU A 329 -3.14 8.30 2.23
CA LEU A 329 -4.21 7.49 2.79
C LEU A 329 -5.59 8.12 2.53
N GLY A 330 -5.73 9.42 2.77
CA GLY A 330 -6.95 10.17 2.50
C GLY A 330 -7.32 10.16 1.02
N ALA A 331 -6.34 10.37 0.13
CA ALA A 331 -6.54 10.31 -1.32
C ALA A 331 -7.07 8.95 -1.75
N ARG A 332 -6.59 7.88 -1.10
CA ARG A 332 -7.04 6.52 -1.36
C ARG A 332 -8.45 6.26 -0.83
N LEU A 333 -8.69 6.61 0.42
CA LEU A 333 -9.99 6.42 1.08
C LEU A 333 -11.12 7.09 0.30
N PHE A 334 -10.90 8.32 -0.14
CA PHE A 334 -11.89 9.10 -0.88
C PHE A 334 -12.10 8.58 -2.31
N SER A 335 -11.06 8.06 -2.99
CA SER A 335 -11.26 7.35 -4.26
C SER A 335 -12.19 6.13 -4.07
N LEU A 336 -12.06 5.40 -2.96
CA LEU A 336 -12.96 4.28 -2.64
C LEU A 336 -14.40 4.73 -2.36
N ILE A 337 -14.60 5.86 -1.68
CA ILE A 337 -15.94 6.36 -1.32
C ILE A 337 -16.68 6.88 -2.56
N PHE A 338 -16.01 7.61 -3.45
CA PHE A 338 -16.68 8.42 -4.49
C PHE A 338 -16.57 7.88 -5.92
N GLU A 339 -15.64 6.96 -6.23
CA GLU A 339 -15.47 6.38 -7.59
C GLU A 339 -16.09 4.96 -7.69
N ASP A 340 -17.34 4.79 -7.20
CA ASP A 340 -18.08 3.50 -7.13
C ASP A 340 -17.40 2.38 -6.31
N GLY A 341 -16.34 2.72 -5.59
CA GLY A 341 -15.54 1.78 -4.82
C GLY A 341 -16.34 1.14 -3.68
N LEU A 342 -17.29 1.82 -3.05
CA LEU A 342 -18.09 1.22 -1.97
C LEU A 342 -18.95 0.04 -2.46
N LYS A 343 -19.62 0.17 -3.61
CA LYS A 343 -20.40 -0.94 -4.20
C LYS A 343 -19.49 -2.11 -4.59
N GLN A 344 -18.36 -1.83 -5.24
CA GLN A 344 -17.38 -2.85 -5.62
C GLN A 344 -16.67 -3.48 -4.41
N PHE A 345 -16.51 -2.72 -3.32
CA PHE A 345 -15.90 -3.17 -2.07
C PHE A 345 -16.76 -4.24 -1.39
N PHE A 346 -18.09 -4.07 -1.37
CA PHE A 346 -18.98 -5.10 -0.83
C PHE A 346 -19.00 -6.39 -1.66
N HIS A 347 -18.73 -6.32 -2.97
CA HIS A 347 -18.62 -7.50 -3.83
C HIS A 347 -17.23 -8.16 -3.78
N SER A 348 -16.18 -7.35 -3.76
CA SER A 348 -14.79 -7.81 -3.82
C SER A 348 -13.88 -6.83 -3.06
N PRO A 349 -13.78 -6.97 -1.72
CA PRO A 349 -13.14 -5.97 -0.88
C PRO A 349 -11.64 -5.87 -1.13
N LEU A 350 -10.96 -7.02 -1.29
CA LEU A 350 -9.51 -7.07 -1.45
C LEU A 350 -9.05 -6.48 -2.79
N SER A 351 -9.69 -6.85 -3.90
CA SER A 351 -9.38 -6.31 -5.22
C SER A 351 -9.68 -4.82 -5.33
N THR A 352 -10.74 -4.36 -4.66
CA THR A 352 -11.13 -2.94 -4.65
C THR A 352 -10.16 -2.13 -3.81
N LEU A 353 -9.76 -2.63 -2.64
CA LEU A 353 -8.78 -2.00 -1.75
C LEU A 353 -7.39 -1.93 -2.39
N LEU A 354 -7.02 -2.95 -3.17
CA LEU A 354 -5.78 -3.05 -3.95
C LEU A 354 -5.94 -2.58 -5.40
N ARG A 355 -6.92 -1.72 -5.72
CA ARG A 355 -7.00 -1.07 -7.03
C ARG A 355 -6.21 0.23 -7.02
N PRO A 356 -5.33 0.52 -7.99
CA PRO A 356 -4.67 1.82 -8.05
C PRO A 356 -5.70 2.89 -8.44
N GLY A 357 -5.90 3.88 -7.57
CA GLY A 357 -6.88 4.96 -7.73
C GLY A 357 -6.80 5.92 -6.56
N PHE A 358 -6.68 7.22 -6.87
CA PHE A 358 -6.45 8.27 -5.88
C PHE A 358 -7.23 9.52 -6.27
N TRP A 359 -7.80 10.17 -5.26
CA TRP A 359 -8.55 11.40 -5.46
C TRP A 359 -7.90 12.55 -4.69
N LEU A 360 -7.48 13.60 -5.42
CA LEU A 360 -6.69 14.71 -4.88
C LEU A 360 -7.35 15.38 -3.67
N HIS A 361 -8.65 15.67 -3.73
CA HIS A 361 -9.36 16.30 -2.62
C HIS A 361 -9.40 15.42 -1.37
N GLY A 362 -9.41 14.10 -1.54
CA GLY A 362 -9.20 13.16 -0.44
C GLY A 362 -7.84 13.31 0.20
N GLY A 363 -6.79 13.57 -0.59
CA GLY A 363 -5.47 13.82 -0.06
C GLY A 363 -5.34 15.15 0.66
N ILE A 364 -5.98 16.19 0.14
CA ILE A 364 -6.12 17.47 0.86
C ILE A 364 -6.84 17.24 2.18
N ALA A 365 -7.97 16.52 2.21
CA ALA A 365 -8.70 16.22 3.43
C ALA A 365 -7.87 15.42 4.44
N GLY A 366 -7.16 14.37 3.99
CA GLY A 366 -6.25 13.59 4.83
C GLY A 366 -5.10 14.42 5.40
N ALA A 367 -4.49 15.27 4.58
CA ALA A 367 -3.45 16.21 5.02
C ALA A 367 -4.00 17.19 6.06
N THR A 368 -5.16 17.79 5.82
CA THR A 368 -5.81 18.74 6.73
C THR A 368 -6.10 18.09 8.09
N LEU A 369 -6.66 16.87 8.12
CA LEU A 369 -6.92 16.16 9.37
C LEU A 369 -5.65 15.87 10.16
N ALA A 370 -4.59 15.40 9.48
CA ALA A 370 -3.30 15.18 10.12
C ALA A 370 -2.69 16.49 10.64
N SER A 371 -2.83 17.58 9.90
CA SER A 371 -2.31 18.89 10.29
C SER A 371 -3.02 19.44 11.53
N ILE A 372 -4.35 19.31 11.59
CA ILE A 372 -5.15 19.71 12.77
C ILE A 372 -4.75 18.85 13.98
N TYR A 373 -4.62 17.54 13.80
CA TYR A 373 -4.21 16.64 14.88
C TYR A 373 -2.81 16.97 15.39
N LEU A 374 -1.84 17.18 14.51
CA LEU A 374 -0.46 17.50 14.89
C LEU A 374 -0.34 18.89 15.52
N ALA A 375 -1.16 19.86 15.09
CA ALA A 375 -1.25 21.16 15.75
C ALA A 375 -1.85 21.03 17.16
N TYR A 376 -2.87 20.19 17.35
CA TYR A 376 -3.42 19.91 18.68
C TYR A 376 -2.40 19.24 19.61
N MET A 377 -1.47 18.48 19.06
CA MET A 377 -0.38 17.82 19.80
C MET A 377 0.88 18.69 19.93
N ASP A 378 0.81 19.99 19.56
CA ASP A 378 1.94 20.95 19.54
C ASP A 378 3.14 20.53 18.65
N ALA A 379 2.98 19.51 17.80
CA ALA A 379 4.00 19.07 16.83
C ALA A 379 4.07 19.97 15.58
N ILE A 380 3.06 20.84 15.40
CA ILE A 380 3.06 21.95 14.44
C ILE A 380 2.74 23.22 15.23
N SER A 381 3.75 24.05 15.49
CA SER A 381 3.62 25.23 16.35
C SER A 381 2.81 26.37 15.71
N ASP A 382 2.82 26.47 14.39
CA ASP A 382 2.06 27.46 13.64
C ASP A 382 1.36 26.81 12.43
N ILE A 383 0.07 26.56 12.59
CA ILE A 383 -0.77 25.95 11.57
C ILE A 383 -0.99 26.87 10.35
N ALA A 384 -0.93 28.19 10.53
CA ALA A 384 -1.12 29.16 9.46
C ALA A 384 0.11 29.19 8.55
N ILE A 385 1.33 29.20 9.11
CA ILE A 385 2.57 29.09 8.34
C ILE A 385 2.65 27.73 7.64
N PHE A 386 2.32 26.64 8.34
CA PHE A 386 2.32 25.31 7.76
C PHE A 386 1.33 25.17 6.58
N GLY A 387 0.07 25.58 6.79
CA GLY A 387 -0.96 25.57 5.76
C GLY A 387 -0.64 26.50 4.59
N GLY A 388 -0.11 27.69 4.86
CA GLY A 388 0.37 28.61 3.83
C GLY A 388 1.50 28.02 2.99
N SER A 389 2.45 27.33 3.62
CA SER A 389 3.56 26.66 2.95
C SER A 389 3.08 25.55 2.01
N LEU A 390 2.10 24.75 2.44
CA LEU A 390 1.46 23.74 1.60
C LEU A 390 0.76 24.38 0.39
N ALA A 391 -0.01 25.46 0.62
CA ALA A 391 -0.74 26.15 -0.44
C ALA A 391 0.20 26.78 -1.48
N VAL A 392 1.35 27.33 -1.06
CA VAL A 392 2.39 27.86 -1.95
C VAL A 392 3.03 26.76 -2.80
N GLY A 393 3.29 25.59 -2.23
CA GLY A 393 3.89 24.45 -2.95
C GLY A 393 2.91 23.68 -3.84
N LEU A 394 1.60 23.81 -3.60
CA LEU A 394 0.55 23.04 -4.28
C LEU A 394 0.53 23.19 -5.81
N PRO A 395 0.70 24.39 -6.42
CA PRO A 395 0.73 24.50 -7.87
C PRO A 395 1.90 23.75 -8.51
N LEU A 396 3.06 23.71 -7.85
CA LEU A 396 4.21 22.97 -8.35
C LEU A 396 4.00 21.45 -8.22
N PHE A 397 3.34 21.00 -7.15
CA PHE A 397 2.86 19.62 -7.03
C PHE A 397 1.92 19.26 -8.20
N GLU A 398 0.89 20.08 -8.45
CA GLU A 398 -0.08 19.85 -9.52
C GLU A 398 0.57 19.88 -10.91
N PHE A 399 1.56 20.75 -11.15
CA PHE A 399 2.32 20.74 -12.40
C PHE A 399 2.87 19.35 -12.74
N PHE A 400 3.63 18.73 -11.82
CA PHE A 400 4.17 17.39 -12.03
C PHE A 400 3.07 16.34 -12.09
N SER A 401 2.08 16.40 -11.19
CA SER A 401 0.95 15.46 -11.20
C SER A 401 0.19 15.46 -12.53
N ARG A 402 0.03 16.63 -13.18
CA ARG A 402 -0.65 16.76 -14.48
C ARG A 402 0.16 16.20 -15.63
N ILE A 403 1.49 16.36 -15.62
CA ILE A 403 2.37 15.66 -16.57
C ILE A 403 2.24 14.15 -16.38
N GLY A 404 2.23 13.68 -15.12
CA GLY A 404 1.95 12.29 -14.81
C GLY A 404 0.60 11.83 -15.38
N CYS A 405 -0.47 12.61 -15.17
CA CYS A 405 -1.81 12.29 -15.67
C CYS A 405 -1.84 12.16 -17.20
N HIS A 406 -1.12 13.04 -17.90
CA HIS A 406 -0.93 12.96 -19.34
C HIS A 406 -0.23 11.65 -19.74
N CYS A 407 0.88 11.29 -19.08
CA CYS A 407 1.59 10.04 -19.36
C CYS A 407 0.74 8.79 -19.08
N TYR A 408 -0.13 8.81 -18.07
CA TYR A 408 -1.01 7.70 -17.72
C TYR A 408 -2.27 7.61 -18.59
N GLY A 409 -2.67 8.74 -19.17
CA GLY A 409 -3.94 8.91 -19.86
C GLY A 409 -5.16 8.99 -18.95
N CYS A 410 -5.01 9.51 -17.73
CA CYS A 410 -6.14 9.88 -16.86
C CYS A 410 -6.40 11.38 -16.91
N CYS A 411 -7.54 11.82 -16.34
CA CYS A 411 -7.92 13.23 -16.30
C CYS A 411 -8.01 13.87 -17.70
N TYR A 412 -8.49 13.11 -18.69
CA TYR A 412 -8.49 13.49 -20.10
C TYR A 412 -9.58 14.51 -20.45
N GLY A 413 -9.30 15.27 -21.52
CA GLY A 413 -10.21 16.25 -22.07
C GLY A 413 -11.30 15.64 -22.92
N ARG A 414 -12.25 16.47 -23.34
CA ARG A 414 -13.31 16.08 -24.29
C ARG A 414 -12.73 15.82 -25.69
N PRO A 415 -13.36 14.96 -26.49
CA PRO A 415 -12.99 14.76 -27.90
C PRO A 415 -13.33 15.99 -28.75
N PHE A 416 -12.54 16.24 -29.80
CA PHE A 416 -12.82 17.32 -30.76
C PHE A 416 -14.03 17.02 -31.66
N THR A 417 -14.37 15.75 -31.86
CA THR A 417 -15.36 15.29 -32.85
C THR A 417 -16.36 14.28 -32.27
N SER A 418 -17.05 14.60 -31.18
CA SER A 418 -18.19 13.78 -30.72
C SER A 418 -19.48 14.21 -31.40
N GLY A 419 -19.95 13.42 -32.36
CA GLY A 419 -21.26 13.60 -33.00
C GLY A 419 -22.39 13.56 -31.98
N GLY A 420 -23.23 14.61 -31.99
CA GLY A 420 -24.58 14.58 -31.39
C GLY A 420 -24.76 15.25 -30.02
N SER A 421 -23.73 15.72 -29.32
CA SER A 421 -23.94 16.52 -28.09
C SER A 421 -23.07 17.77 -28.07
N SER A 422 -23.75 18.90 -27.96
CA SER A 422 -23.33 20.28 -28.14
C SER A 422 -22.18 20.74 -27.23
N SER A 423 -20.93 20.50 -27.64
CA SER A 423 -19.84 21.40 -27.29
C SER A 423 -18.69 21.24 -28.30
N THR A 424 -18.80 21.93 -29.43
CA THR A 424 -17.63 22.19 -30.30
C THR A 424 -16.56 22.86 -29.42
N PRO A 425 -15.33 22.33 -29.33
CA PRO A 425 -14.26 23.00 -28.61
C PRO A 425 -14.10 24.42 -29.14
N SER A 426 -13.90 25.40 -28.26
CA SER A 426 -13.62 26.78 -28.68
C SER A 426 -12.43 26.80 -29.64
N THR A 427 -12.43 27.73 -30.61
CA THR A 427 -11.36 27.86 -31.63
C THR A 427 -9.96 27.93 -31.00
N PHE A 428 -9.89 28.41 -29.76
CA PHE A 428 -8.68 28.44 -28.92
C PHE A 428 -7.96 27.08 -28.80
N TRP A 429 -8.69 25.96 -28.71
CA TRP A 429 -8.07 24.65 -28.50
C TRP A 429 -7.38 24.09 -29.75
N TYR A 430 -7.67 24.63 -30.94
CA TYR A 430 -6.99 24.24 -32.19
C TYR A 430 -5.55 24.78 -32.27
N PHE A 431 -5.17 25.74 -31.42
CA PHE A 431 -3.79 26.21 -31.33
C PHE A 431 -2.86 25.23 -30.59
N PHE A 432 -3.42 24.24 -29.89
CA PHE A 432 -2.65 23.24 -29.16
C PHE A 432 -2.73 21.88 -29.87
N PRO A 433 -1.62 21.13 -29.98
CA PRO A 433 -1.65 19.79 -30.52
C PRO A 433 -2.63 18.89 -29.72
N PRO A 434 -3.55 18.17 -30.39
CA PRO A 434 -4.46 17.28 -29.70
C PRO A 434 -3.72 16.10 -29.08
N VAL A 435 -4.26 15.55 -28.00
CA VAL A 435 -3.73 14.32 -27.39
C VAL A 435 -4.52 13.13 -27.91
N VAL A 436 -3.82 12.12 -28.41
CA VAL A 436 -4.40 10.87 -28.91
C VAL A 436 -3.80 9.70 -28.13
N TYR A 437 -4.66 8.85 -27.57
CA TYR A 437 -4.25 7.59 -26.96
C TYR A 437 -4.58 6.45 -27.90
N SER A 438 -3.57 5.91 -28.57
CA SER A 438 -3.74 4.94 -29.67
C SER A 438 -3.76 3.49 -29.20
N HIS A 439 -3.23 3.18 -28.01
CA HIS A 439 -3.10 1.80 -27.54
C HIS A 439 -4.34 1.35 -26.73
N PRO A 440 -5.00 0.23 -27.09
CA PRO A 440 -6.27 -0.18 -26.48
C PRO A 440 -6.20 -0.61 -25.00
N SER A 441 -5.03 -0.99 -24.48
CA SER A 441 -4.93 -1.59 -23.13
C SER A 441 -4.16 -0.78 -22.09
N ASP A 442 -3.40 0.22 -22.51
CA ASP A 442 -2.31 0.70 -21.65
C ASP A 442 -2.68 2.00 -20.93
N SER A 443 -3.49 2.86 -21.55
CA SER A 443 -3.92 4.13 -20.95
C SER A 443 -5.14 4.00 -20.02
N ALA A 444 -5.30 4.92 -19.07
CA ALA A 444 -6.50 4.96 -18.24
C ALA A 444 -7.77 5.32 -19.05
N LEU A 445 -7.63 6.14 -20.10
CA LEU A 445 -8.69 6.39 -21.06
C LEU A 445 -9.20 5.08 -21.67
N SER A 446 -8.31 4.26 -22.22
CA SER A 446 -8.74 3.04 -22.93
C SER A 446 -9.47 2.04 -22.02
N ARG A 447 -9.13 2.03 -20.72
CA ARG A 447 -9.84 1.23 -19.71
C ARG A 447 -11.20 1.79 -19.30
N SER A 448 -11.40 3.10 -19.39
CA SER A 448 -12.63 3.78 -18.93
C SER A 448 -13.62 4.07 -20.06
N GLN A 449 -13.12 4.41 -21.25
CA GLN A 449 -13.88 4.75 -22.45
C GLN A 449 -13.20 4.12 -23.69
N PRO A 450 -13.38 2.80 -23.92
CA PRO A 450 -12.72 2.09 -25.02
C PRO A 450 -13.04 2.64 -26.42
N THR A 451 -14.22 3.25 -26.59
CA THR A 451 -14.67 3.85 -27.86
C THR A 451 -13.92 5.12 -28.24
N TRP A 452 -13.16 5.72 -27.31
CA TRP A 452 -12.43 6.97 -27.53
C TRP A 452 -10.94 6.75 -27.83
N VAL A 453 -10.50 5.49 -27.93
CA VAL A 453 -9.14 5.14 -28.36
C VAL A 453 -8.92 5.61 -29.78
N GLY A 454 -7.81 6.32 -30.02
CA GLY A 454 -7.47 6.89 -31.32
C GLY A 454 -8.17 8.22 -31.68
N LEU A 455 -9.07 8.74 -30.83
CA LEU A 455 -9.70 10.05 -31.07
C LEU A 455 -8.81 11.22 -30.59
N PRO A 456 -8.83 12.36 -31.30
CA PRO A 456 -8.17 13.59 -30.84
C PRO A 456 -8.94 14.18 -29.65
N LEU A 457 -8.26 14.32 -28.52
CA LEU A 457 -8.79 14.92 -27.29
C LEU A 457 -8.15 16.28 -27.01
N ILE A 458 -8.90 17.16 -26.34
CA ILE A 458 -8.37 18.42 -25.82
C ILE A 458 -7.19 18.12 -24.88
N PRO A 459 -6.02 18.78 -25.06
CA PRO A 459 -4.80 18.55 -24.27
C PRO A 459 -4.87 19.14 -22.85
N ILE A 460 -5.98 18.92 -22.14
CA ILE A 460 -6.29 19.62 -20.89
C ILE A 460 -5.26 19.34 -19.78
N GLN A 461 -4.62 18.16 -19.77
CA GLN A 461 -3.59 17.84 -18.77
C GLN A 461 -2.36 18.74 -18.91
N ILE A 462 -1.84 18.89 -20.13
CA ILE A 462 -0.66 19.72 -20.40
C ILE A 462 -0.99 21.20 -20.22
N ALA A 463 -2.16 21.64 -20.69
CA ALA A 463 -2.63 23.00 -20.46
C ALA A 463 -2.77 23.31 -18.95
N SER A 464 -3.31 22.37 -18.17
CA SER A 464 -3.39 22.50 -16.71
C SER A 464 -2.00 22.53 -16.06
N ALA A 465 -1.07 21.68 -16.51
CA ALA A 465 0.30 21.68 -16.02
C ALA A 465 0.95 23.05 -16.23
N ALA A 466 0.88 23.59 -17.45
CA ALA A 466 1.41 24.90 -17.78
C ALA A 466 0.76 26.02 -16.95
N ALA A 467 -0.55 25.98 -16.74
CA ALA A 467 -1.26 26.96 -15.93
C ALA A 467 -0.83 26.92 -14.45
N PHE A 468 -0.67 25.74 -13.85
CA PHE A 468 -0.21 25.62 -12.46
C PHE A 468 1.27 25.99 -12.29
N PHE A 469 2.12 25.66 -13.28
CA PHE A 469 3.50 26.12 -13.28
C PHE A 469 3.59 27.65 -13.39
N SER A 470 2.75 28.25 -14.24
CA SER A 470 2.65 29.71 -14.36
C SER A 470 2.16 30.35 -13.06
N LEU A 471 1.17 29.74 -12.39
CA LEU A 471 0.72 30.17 -11.07
C LEU A 471 1.86 30.12 -10.04
N PHE A 472 2.70 29.10 -10.08
CA PHE A 472 3.85 29.00 -9.19
C PHE A 472 4.90 30.10 -9.46
N ILE A 473 5.36 30.22 -10.71
CA ILE A 473 6.47 31.10 -11.08
C ILE A 473 6.09 32.58 -11.10
N PHE A 474 4.90 32.92 -11.60
CA PHE A 474 4.50 34.31 -11.80
C PHE A 474 3.64 34.87 -10.65
N LEU A 475 3.10 34.03 -9.77
CA LEU A 475 2.34 34.48 -8.61
C LEU A 475 2.98 34.03 -7.29
N ALA A 476 3.10 32.72 -7.05
CA ALA A 476 3.55 32.22 -5.74
C ALA A 476 4.97 32.69 -5.37
N VAL A 477 5.93 32.58 -6.29
CA VAL A 477 7.31 33.00 -6.06
C VAL A 477 7.43 34.53 -5.84
N PRO A 478 6.87 35.40 -6.72
CA PRO A 478 6.92 36.84 -6.50
C PRO A 478 6.23 37.32 -5.23
N LEU A 479 5.11 36.71 -4.81
CA LEU A 479 4.43 37.08 -3.55
C LEU A 479 5.36 36.97 -2.34
N ILE A 480 6.24 35.96 -2.32
CA ILE A 480 7.14 35.69 -1.19
C ILE A 480 8.49 36.39 -1.36
N THR A 481 9.04 36.43 -2.57
CA THR A 481 10.42 36.90 -2.81
C THR A 481 10.50 38.38 -3.15
N VAL A 482 9.56 38.89 -3.95
CA VAL A 482 9.55 40.30 -4.42
C VAL A 482 8.68 41.14 -3.52
N LEU A 483 7.42 40.72 -3.32
CA LEU A 483 6.43 41.43 -2.50
C LEU A 483 6.59 41.16 -1.00
N LYS A 484 7.37 40.12 -0.63
CA LYS A 484 7.71 39.77 0.75
C LYS A 484 6.50 39.64 1.68
N LEU A 485 5.39 39.13 1.15
CA LEU A 485 4.21 38.84 1.96
C LEU A 485 4.50 37.68 2.91
N SER A 486 3.81 37.67 4.04
CA SER A 486 3.86 36.54 4.96
C SER A 486 3.34 35.26 4.27
N VAL A 487 3.97 34.12 4.57
CA VAL A 487 3.65 32.82 3.97
C VAL A 487 2.16 32.46 4.08
N PRO A 488 1.46 32.70 5.21
CA PRO A 488 0.03 32.44 5.30
C PRO A 488 -0.80 33.25 4.28
N VAL A 489 -0.50 34.54 4.14
CA VAL A 489 -1.21 35.45 3.22
C VAL A 489 -0.93 35.07 1.76
N ALA A 490 0.34 34.85 1.41
CA ALA A 490 0.73 34.38 0.08
C ALA A 490 0.05 33.04 -0.25
N GLY A 491 0.01 32.11 0.72
CA GLY A 491 -0.68 30.83 0.59
C GLY A 491 -2.17 30.97 0.29
N CYS A 492 -2.89 31.87 0.97
CA CYS A 492 -4.31 32.12 0.69
C CYS A 492 -4.53 32.63 -0.74
N ILE A 493 -3.72 33.60 -1.19
CA ILE A 493 -3.80 34.15 -2.55
C ILE A 493 -3.52 33.06 -3.60
N VAL A 494 -2.49 32.25 -3.38
CA VAL A 494 -2.16 31.12 -4.26
C VAL A 494 -3.27 30.08 -4.28
N LEU A 495 -3.89 29.78 -3.13
CA LEU A 495 -5.00 28.83 -3.03
C LEU A 495 -6.24 29.31 -3.81
N ILE A 496 -6.54 30.61 -3.78
CA ILE A 496 -7.58 31.24 -4.59
C ILE A 496 -7.26 31.07 -6.08
N GLY A 497 -6.05 31.43 -6.51
CA GLY A 497 -5.61 31.27 -7.89
C GLY A 497 -5.66 29.82 -8.38
N HIS A 498 -5.23 28.87 -7.55
CA HIS A 498 -5.34 27.44 -7.82
C HIS A 498 -6.79 27.02 -8.03
N SER A 499 -7.70 27.47 -7.17
CA SER A 499 -9.12 27.13 -7.23
C SER A 499 -9.78 27.68 -8.50
N LEU A 500 -9.44 28.90 -8.90
CA LEU A 500 -9.92 29.50 -10.17
C LEU A 500 -9.43 28.70 -11.39
N LEU A 501 -8.13 28.36 -11.45
CA LEU A 501 -7.60 27.53 -12.53
C LEU A 501 -8.27 26.15 -12.57
N ARG A 502 -8.55 25.56 -11.41
CA ARG A 502 -9.23 24.26 -11.32
C ARG A 502 -10.68 24.35 -11.83
N LEU A 503 -11.42 25.40 -11.50
CA LEU A 503 -12.78 25.65 -12.02
C LEU A 503 -12.79 25.85 -13.55
N ILE A 504 -11.77 26.51 -14.10
CA ILE A 504 -11.64 26.71 -15.55
C ILE A 504 -11.34 25.37 -16.25
N THR A 505 -10.33 24.63 -15.76
CA THR A 505 -9.88 23.38 -16.38
C THR A 505 -10.92 22.26 -16.29
N GLU A 506 -11.74 22.23 -15.23
CA GLU A 506 -12.80 21.24 -15.06
C GLU A 506 -13.86 21.30 -16.17
N ARG A 507 -14.12 22.48 -16.75
CA ARG A 507 -15.09 22.64 -17.87
C ARG A 507 -14.72 21.83 -19.11
N TYR A 508 -13.43 21.58 -19.31
CA TYR A 508 -12.89 20.91 -20.49
C TYR A 508 -12.54 19.44 -20.24
N ARG A 509 -12.67 18.96 -19.00
CA ARG A 509 -12.47 17.55 -18.64
C ARG A 509 -13.67 16.70 -18.97
N SER A 510 -13.43 15.40 -19.14
CA SER A 510 -14.46 14.41 -19.49
C SER A 510 -14.33 13.08 -18.74
N ASP A 511 -13.48 12.99 -17.72
CA ASP A 511 -13.38 11.80 -16.88
C ASP A 511 -14.45 11.79 -15.78
N TYR A 512 -15.06 10.62 -15.53
CA TYR A 512 -16.07 10.46 -14.49
C TYR A 512 -15.48 10.63 -13.09
N ARG A 513 -16.11 11.48 -12.26
CA ARG A 513 -15.67 11.83 -10.89
C ARG A 513 -16.83 11.88 -9.89
N GLY A 514 -17.82 11.02 -10.08
CA GLY A 514 -19.07 10.99 -9.34
C GLY A 514 -20.16 11.86 -9.97
N GLU A 515 -21.42 11.48 -9.76
CA GLU A 515 -22.58 12.30 -10.14
C GLU A 515 -22.65 13.54 -9.23
N GLY A 516 -22.71 14.73 -9.83
CA GLY A 516 -22.98 15.95 -9.07
C GLY A 516 -24.35 15.88 -8.38
N MET A 517 -24.57 16.75 -7.39
CA MET A 517 -25.87 16.84 -6.70
C MET A 517 -26.98 17.05 -7.74
N LYS A 518 -28.01 16.18 -7.74
CA LYS A 518 -29.12 16.21 -8.72
C LYS A 518 -29.63 17.65 -8.88
N GLY A 519 -29.50 18.21 -10.09
CA GLY A 519 -29.94 19.57 -10.42
C GLY A 519 -28.84 20.65 -10.49
N THR A 520 -27.58 20.34 -10.16
CA THR A 520 -26.45 21.29 -10.31
C THR A 520 -25.62 20.99 -11.56
N ARG A 521 -25.10 22.03 -12.24
CA ARG A 521 -24.17 21.90 -13.39
C ARG A 521 -22.73 21.55 -13.00
N PHE A 522 -22.44 21.42 -11.70
CA PHE A 522 -21.08 21.24 -11.19
C PHE A 522 -20.79 19.76 -10.87
N THR A 523 -19.62 19.27 -11.28
CA THR A 523 -19.09 17.97 -10.86
C THR A 523 -18.77 17.99 -9.36
N THR A 524 -18.69 16.83 -8.72
CA THR A 524 -18.25 16.70 -7.30
C THR A 524 -16.92 17.40 -7.06
N THR A 525 -16.01 17.31 -8.03
CA THR A 525 -14.71 17.99 -7.98
C THR A 525 -14.85 19.51 -8.13
N GLY A 526 -15.78 20.00 -8.96
CA GLY A 526 -16.14 21.41 -9.05
C GLY A 526 -16.67 21.96 -7.71
N LEU A 527 -17.54 21.21 -7.02
CA LEU A 527 -18.06 21.61 -5.72
C LEU A 527 -16.96 21.71 -4.65
N MET A 528 -16.07 20.72 -4.58
CA MET A 528 -14.92 20.76 -3.65
C MET A 528 -13.98 21.93 -3.96
N THR A 529 -13.85 22.28 -5.24
CA THR A 529 -13.06 23.45 -5.65
C THR A 529 -13.72 24.77 -5.24
N LEU A 530 -15.05 24.86 -5.29
CA LEU A 530 -15.78 26.03 -4.77
C LEU A 530 -15.62 26.16 -3.25
N LEU A 531 -15.67 25.05 -2.51
CA LEU A 531 -15.40 25.04 -1.08
C LEU A 531 -13.96 25.51 -0.78
N GLN A 532 -12.98 25.01 -1.54
CA GLN A 532 -11.58 25.43 -1.42
C GLN A 532 -11.41 26.93 -1.70
N LEU A 533 -12.10 27.46 -2.72
CA LEU A 533 -12.12 28.89 -3.03
C LEU A 533 -12.70 29.69 -1.86
N ALA A 534 -13.85 29.27 -1.32
CA ALA A 534 -14.51 29.93 -0.19
C ALA A 534 -13.61 29.96 1.04
N ILE A 535 -12.94 28.85 1.36
CA ILE A 535 -11.97 28.78 2.46
C ILE A 535 -10.82 29.77 2.21
N GLY A 536 -10.21 29.75 1.02
CA GLY A 536 -9.10 30.65 0.69
C GLY A 536 -9.45 32.14 0.81
N VAL A 537 -10.63 32.54 0.31
CA VAL A 537 -11.13 33.93 0.43
C VAL A 537 -11.44 34.27 1.90
N SER A 538 -12.13 33.38 2.62
CA SER A 538 -12.51 33.64 4.02
C SER A 538 -11.29 33.76 4.93
N SER A 539 -10.29 32.88 4.75
CA SER A 539 -9.03 32.95 5.47
C SER A 539 -8.26 34.23 5.15
N LEU A 540 -8.24 34.66 3.89
CA LEU A 540 -7.59 35.92 3.50
C LEU A 540 -8.29 37.13 4.14
N VAL A 541 -9.61 37.21 4.05
CA VAL A 541 -10.40 38.29 4.66
C VAL A 541 -10.19 38.32 6.17
N TRP A 542 -10.22 37.15 6.83
CA TRP A 542 -9.95 37.04 8.25
C TRP A 542 -8.54 37.55 8.60
N MET A 543 -7.50 37.13 7.87
CA MET A 543 -6.11 37.57 8.10
C MET A 543 -5.90 39.08 7.86
N VAL A 544 -6.59 39.65 6.88
CA VAL A 544 -6.54 41.11 6.61
C VAL A 544 -7.25 41.87 7.74
N ASN A 545 -8.39 41.37 8.22
CA ASN A 545 -9.17 42.02 9.27
C ASN A 545 -8.58 41.87 10.67
N THR A 546 -7.73 40.86 10.92
CA THR A 546 -7.07 40.70 12.22
C THR A 546 -5.80 41.53 12.39
N TRP A 547 -5.46 42.40 11.42
CA TRP A 547 -4.45 43.50 11.42
C TRP A 547 -3.00 43.20 11.89
N GLU A 548 -2.72 42.15 12.67
CA GLU A 548 -1.40 41.86 13.25
C GLU A 548 -0.52 40.92 12.39
N ILE A 549 -1.07 40.28 11.35
CA ILE A 549 -0.32 39.34 10.49
C ILE A 549 0.29 40.03 9.26
N VAL A 550 -0.15 41.25 8.93
CA VAL A 550 0.39 42.02 7.79
C VAL A 550 1.69 42.75 8.16
N THR A 551 1.92 43.03 9.44
CA THR A 551 3.08 43.80 9.95
C THR A 551 4.24 42.94 10.46
N THR A 552 4.11 41.61 10.50
CA THR A 552 5.25 40.70 10.68
C THR A 552 6.02 40.50 9.37
N THR A 553 6.45 41.61 8.78
CA THR A 553 7.70 41.65 7.99
C THR A 553 8.87 41.42 8.97
N THR A 554 9.05 40.20 9.46
CA THR A 554 10.14 39.89 10.38
C THR A 554 10.84 38.62 9.92
N ASN A 555 11.84 38.82 9.05
CA ASN A 555 12.86 37.83 8.72
C ASN A 555 12.33 36.45 8.27
N LEU A 556 11.73 36.41 7.08
CA LEU A 556 11.51 35.18 6.31
C LEU A 556 12.87 34.48 6.11
N ARG A 557 13.24 33.60 7.05
CA ARG A 557 14.43 32.78 6.96
C ARG A 557 14.08 31.54 6.15
N PHE A 558 14.53 31.51 4.90
CA PHE A 558 14.42 30.30 4.10
C PHE A 558 15.29 29.19 4.71
N GLY A 559 14.67 28.03 4.90
CA GLY A 559 15.34 26.81 5.31
C GLY A 559 16.10 26.17 4.15
N LYS A 560 16.85 25.11 4.44
CA LYS A 560 17.38 24.22 3.42
C LYS A 560 16.37 23.09 3.18
N PRO A 561 16.16 22.66 1.92
CA PRO A 561 15.29 21.53 1.65
C PRO A 561 15.85 20.27 2.33
N SER A 562 14.99 19.54 3.04
CA SER A 562 15.40 18.28 3.66
C SER A 562 15.53 17.18 2.60
N ILE A 563 16.76 16.84 2.21
CA ILE A 563 17.04 15.83 1.17
C ILE A 563 16.44 14.47 1.55
N LYS A 564 16.59 14.05 2.81
CA LYS A 564 16.08 12.77 3.30
C LYS A 564 14.57 12.68 3.18
N LEU A 565 13.87 13.73 3.61
CA LEU A 565 12.42 13.78 3.60
C LEU A 565 11.87 13.94 2.17
N THR A 566 12.54 14.75 1.35
CA THR A 566 12.22 14.90 -0.08
C THR A 566 12.36 13.54 -0.80
N GLY A 567 13.41 12.78 -0.50
CA GLY A 567 13.61 11.42 -1.00
C GLY A 567 12.54 10.44 -0.50
N PHE A 568 12.11 10.54 0.76
CA PHE A 568 11.01 9.76 1.30
C PHE A 568 9.70 10.06 0.57
N SER A 569 9.32 11.33 0.41
CA SER A 569 8.12 11.75 -0.31
C SER A 569 8.15 11.31 -1.78
N PHE A 570 9.32 11.41 -2.43
CA PHE A 570 9.53 10.88 -3.78
C PHE A 570 9.27 9.37 -3.84
N GLY A 571 9.95 8.61 -2.99
CA GLY A 571 9.85 7.16 -2.95
C GLY A 571 8.43 6.68 -2.66
N LEU A 572 7.75 7.31 -1.70
CA LEU A 572 6.36 7.02 -1.38
C LEU A 572 5.45 7.28 -2.57
N GLY A 573 5.54 8.44 -3.22
CA GLY A 573 4.73 8.74 -4.41
C GLY A 573 5.04 7.83 -5.60
N ALA A 574 6.32 7.58 -5.87
CA ALA A 574 6.75 6.69 -6.95
C ALA A 574 6.26 5.25 -6.75
N MET A 575 6.35 4.74 -5.52
CA MET A 575 5.89 3.41 -5.17
C MET A 575 4.36 3.30 -5.22
N VAL A 576 3.67 4.24 -4.57
CA VAL A 576 2.21 4.20 -4.40
C VAL A 576 1.45 4.47 -5.70
N TYR A 577 1.97 5.34 -6.56
CA TYR A 577 1.29 5.71 -7.79
C TYR A 577 1.84 4.97 -9.02
N GLY A 578 3.06 4.42 -8.93
CA GLY A 578 3.80 3.87 -10.07
C GLY A 578 3.72 2.36 -10.25
N ILE A 579 3.59 1.60 -9.16
CA ILE A 579 3.76 0.14 -9.21
C ILE A 579 2.44 -0.57 -9.49
N HIS A 580 2.42 -1.39 -10.54
CA HIS A 580 1.29 -2.26 -10.87
C HIS A 580 1.78 -3.69 -11.15
N LYS A 581 0.98 -4.68 -10.75
CA LYS A 581 1.27 -6.10 -10.96
C LYS A 581 0.36 -6.68 -12.04
N GLY A 582 0.94 -7.44 -12.97
CA GLY A 582 0.25 -8.17 -14.02
C GLY A 582 -0.32 -7.31 -15.14
N ARG A 583 -1.09 -6.28 -14.83
CA ARG A 583 -1.64 -5.30 -15.79
C ARG A 583 -1.69 -3.91 -15.17
N ILE A 584 -1.45 -2.88 -15.99
CA ILE A 584 -1.61 -1.48 -15.58
C ILE A 584 -3.04 -1.26 -15.08
N GLY A 585 -3.18 -0.66 -13.89
CA GLY A 585 -4.48 -0.48 -13.24
C GLY A 585 -4.86 -1.58 -12.24
N ARG A 586 -3.94 -2.48 -11.87
CA ARG A 586 -4.10 -3.46 -10.78
C ARG A 586 -2.84 -3.51 -9.89
N TRP A 587 -3.01 -3.63 -8.57
CA TRP A 587 -1.87 -3.92 -7.68
C TRP A 587 -1.57 -5.41 -7.53
N LEU A 588 -2.52 -6.29 -7.89
CA LEU A 588 -2.39 -7.75 -7.86
C LEU A 588 -2.51 -8.39 -9.24
#